data_AF-X7YMX2-F1
#
_entry.id   AF-X7YMX2-F1
#
_cell.length_a   1.000
_cell.length_b   1.000
_cell.length_c   1.000
_cell.angle_alpha   90.00
_cell.angle_beta   90.00
_cell.angle_gamma   90.00
#
_symmetry.space_group_name_H-M   'P 1'
#
loop_
_entity.id
_entity.type
_entity.pdbx_description
1 polymer ?
#
loop_
_entity_poly.entity_id
_entity_poly.type
_entity_poly.pdbx_seq_one_letter_code
_entity_poly.pdbx_strand_id
1 'polypeptide(L)'
;MQGPGFASPGDSLGEPIDVHELLAKTRETLARQRETIEGLRAGRREPVAVLGMGLRLPAGIETASQLWSFLRAGGDAITPIDDDGWNVTLDRDGAGRRHDAPPQSAALIADHDAFDPAYFSISPKEAAGWTRSNG
;
A
#
# COMPACT_ATOMS: atom_id res chain seq x y z
N MET A 1 -76.40 -36.05 6.93
CA MET A 1 -75.02 -35.92 7.43
C MET A 1 -74.08 -36.62 6.45
N GLN A 2 -73.46 -35.87 5.54
CA GLN A 2 -72.31 -36.32 4.74
C GLN A 2 -71.05 -35.97 5.52
N GLY A 3 -70.17 -36.95 5.76
CA GLY A 3 -68.85 -36.69 6.36
C GLY A 3 -67.92 -36.00 5.34
N PRO A 4 -66.92 -35.22 5.80
CA PRO A 4 -65.99 -34.55 4.91
C PRO A 4 -65.13 -35.60 4.19
N GLY A 5 -65.12 -35.56 2.86
CA GLY A 5 -64.24 -36.39 2.04
C GLY A 5 -62.79 -36.03 2.33
N PHE A 6 -62.02 -36.98 2.86
CA PHE A 6 -60.58 -36.85 2.98
C PHE A 6 -59.97 -36.95 1.58
N ALA A 7 -59.24 -35.91 1.16
CA ALA A 7 -58.40 -35.96 -0.02
C ALA A 7 -57.44 -37.15 0.09
N SER A 8 -57.31 -37.94 -0.99
CA SER A 8 -56.41 -39.10 -1.00
C SER A 8 -54.96 -38.63 -0.90
N PRO A 9 -54.06 -39.36 -0.19
CA PRO A 9 -52.67 -38.97 0.04
C PRO A 9 -51.76 -39.13 -1.20
N GLY A 10 -52.29 -38.85 -2.40
CA GLY A 10 -51.58 -38.90 -3.69
C GLY A 10 -51.63 -37.62 -4.51
N ASP A 11 -52.46 -36.63 -4.15
CA ASP A 11 -52.75 -35.46 -5.01
C ASP A 11 -51.84 -34.24 -4.79
N SER A 12 -50.79 -34.37 -3.96
CA SER A 12 -49.84 -33.29 -3.69
C SER A 12 -48.41 -33.68 -4.06
N LEU A 13 -48.23 -34.31 -5.21
CA LEU A 13 -46.93 -34.28 -5.88
C LEU A 13 -46.95 -33.03 -6.73
N GLY A 14 -46.29 -31.96 -6.26
CA GLY A 14 -46.02 -30.78 -7.08
C GLY A 14 -45.43 -31.20 -8.42
N GLU A 15 -45.65 -30.37 -9.46
CA GLU A 15 -45.29 -30.70 -10.83
C GLU A 15 -43.92 -31.42 -10.93
N PRO A 16 -43.82 -32.51 -11.72
CA PRO A 16 -42.57 -33.22 -11.89
C PRO A 16 -41.51 -32.25 -12.42
N ILE A 17 -40.41 -32.14 -11.68
CA ILE A 17 -39.32 -31.24 -12.02
C ILE A 17 -38.72 -31.69 -13.36
N ASP A 18 -38.70 -30.79 -14.34
CA ASP A 18 -37.94 -31.01 -15.56
C ASP A 18 -36.44 -30.91 -15.25
N VAL A 19 -35.83 -32.09 -15.10
CA VAL A 19 -34.39 -32.21 -14.81
C VAL A 19 -33.54 -31.65 -15.95
N HIS A 20 -34.00 -31.74 -17.21
CA HIS A 20 -33.26 -31.18 -18.35
C HIS A 20 -33.27 -29.66 -18.33
N GLU A 21 -34.40 -29.05 -18.02
CA GLU A 21 -34.52 -27.60 -17.84
C GLU A 21 -33.66 -27.12 -16.66
N LEU A 22 -33.73 -27.82 -15.53
CA LEU A 22 -32.94 -27.49 -14.34
C LEU A 22 -31.44 -27.58 -14.61
N LEU A 23 -30.97 -28.62 -15.30
CA LEU A 23 -29.57 -28.78 -15.68
C LEU A 23 -29.13 -27.70 -16.68
N ALA A 24 -29.97 -27.33 -17.64
CA ALA A 24 -29.69 -26.26 -18.59
C ALA A 24 -29.52 -24.91 -17.87
N LYS A 25 -30.46 -24.58 -16.97
CA LYS A 25 -30.43 -23.35 -16.17
C LYS A 25 -29.25 -23.30 -15.20
N THR A 26 -28.91 -24.44 -14.59
CA THR A 26 -27.75 -24.58 -13.71
C THR A 26 -26.45 -24.35 -14.48
N ARG A 27 -26.33 -24.92 -15.70
CA ARG A 27 -25.15 -24.74 -16.55
C ARG A 27 -24.95 -23.28 -16.94
N GLU A 28 -26.04 -22.59 -17.29
CA GLU A 28 -26.00 -21.16 -17.59
C GLU A 28 -25.58 -20.32 -16.38
N THR A 29 -26.14 -20.62 -15.20
CA THR A 29 -25.79 -19.94 -13.95
C THR A 29 -24.32 -20.13 -13.59
N LEU A 30 -23.81 -21.36 -13.69
CA LEU A 30 -22.40 -21.67 -13.44
C LEU A 30 -21.46 -20.98 -14.43
N ALA A 31 -21.84 -20.90 -15.71
CA ALA A 31 -21.06 -20.18 -16.72
C ALA A 31 -20.94 -18.68 -16.36
N ARG A 32 -22.07 -18.05 -16.03
CA ARG A 32 -22.14 -16.64 -15.63
C ARG A 32 -21.34 -16.35 -14.37
N GLN A 33 -21.44 -17.21 -13.36
CA GLN A 33 -20.66 -17.07 -12.12
C GLN A 33 -19.16 -17.21 -12.34
N ARG A 34 -18.74 -18.15 -13.21
CA ARG A 34 -17.32 -18.34 -13.56
C ARG A 34 -16.76 -17.12 -14.28
N GLU A 35 -17.50 -16.55 -15.22
CA GLU A 35 -17.10 -15.33 -15.93
C GLU A 35 -16.90 -14.15 -14.95
N THR A 36 -17.85 -13.95 -14.02
CA THR A 36 -17.71 -12.92 -12.98
C THR A 36 -16.48 -13.17 -12.10
N ILE A 37 -16.25 -14.40 -11.65
CA ILE A 37 -15.10 -14.75 -10.80
C ILE A 37 -13.78 -14.51 -11.55
N GLU A 38 -13.69 -14.93 -12.81
CA GLU A 38 -12.49 -14.72 -13.63
C GLU A 38 -12.26 -13.23 -13.92
N GLY A 39 -13.30 -12.45 -14.21
CA GLY A 39 -13.20 -10.99 -14.35
C GLY A 39 -12.70 -10.30 -13.08
N LEU A 40 -13.24 -10.68 -11.92
CA LEU A 40 -12.80 -10.14 -10.62
C LEU A 40 -11.35 -10.57 -10.29
N ARG A 41 -10.96 -11.79 -10.64
CA ARG A 41 -9.59 -12.29 -10.46
C ARG A 41 -8.60 -11.59 -11.38
N ALA A 42 -8.97 -11.35 -12.63
CA ALA A 42 -8.17 -10.62 -13.60
C ALA A 42 -7.90 -9.19 -13.11
N GLY A 43 -8.94 -8.47 -12.67
CA GLY A 43 -8.77 -7.13 -12.08
C GLY A 43 -7.91 -7.14 -10.81
N ARG A 44 -8.00 -8.18 -9.97
CA ARG A 44 -7.13 -8.33 -8.78
C ARG A 44 -5.68 -8.71 -9.11
N ARG A 45 -5.41 -9.23 -10.30
CA ARG A 45 -4.08 -9.66 -10.75
C ARG A 45 -3.55 -8.80 -11.89
N GLU A 46 -4.14 -7.63 -12.09
CA GLU A 46 -3.69 -6.68 -13.09
C GLU A 46 -2.26 -6.23 -12.76
N PRO A 47 -1.28 -6.45 -13.65
CA PRO A 47 0.09 -6.02 -13.40
C PRO A 47 0.18 -4.49 -13.35
N VAL A 48 0.83 -3.95 -12.31
CA VAL A 48 1.11 -2.52 -12.21
C VAL A 48 2.45 -2.21 -12.87
N ALA A 49 2.43 -1.36 -13.89
CA ALA A 49 3.64 -0.89 -14.54
C ALA A 49 4.31 0.24 -13.73
N VAL A 50 5.59 0.10 -13.42
CA VAL A 50 6.41 1.18 -12.86
C VAL A 50 7.09 1.92 -14.02
N LEU A 51 6.61 3.13 -14.32
CA LEU A 51 7.08 3.91 -15.48
C LEU A 51 8.21 4.89 -15.15
N GLY A 52 8.43 5.19 -13.87
CA GLY A 52 9.44 6.14 -13.44
C GLY A 52 9.73 6.04 -11.95
N MET A 53 10.90 6.57 -11.56
CA MET A 53 11.37 6.64 -10.18
C MET A 53 12.08 7.99 -9.98
N GLY A 54 11.81 8.66 -8.85
CA GLY A 54 12.58 9.80 -8.37
C GLY A 54 13.36 9.38 -7.13
N LEU A 55 14.67 9.68 -7.08
CA LEU A 55 15.55 9.28 -5.99
C LEU A 55 16.26 10.51 -5.43
N ARG A 56 16.42 10.52 -4.11
CA ARG A 56 17.36 11.38 -3.39
C ARG A 56 17.83 10.57 -2.19
N LEU A 57 19.02 10.03 -2.28
CA LEU A 57 19.57 9.08 -1.33
C LEU A 57 20.91 9.60 -0.81
N PRO A 58 21.38 9.06 0.34
CA PRO A 58 22.72 9.33 0.85
C PRO A 58 23.82 9.06 -0.18
N ALA A 59 25.01 9.61 0.05
CA ALA A 59 26.13 9.60 -0.91
C ALA A 59 25.82 10.30 -2.26
N GLY A 60 24.84 11.20 -2.29
CA GLY A 60 24.54 12.04 -3.47
C GLY A 60 23.89 11.27 -4.63
N ILE A 61 23.19 10.18 -4.33
CA ILE A 61 22.55 9.34 -5.34
C ILE A 61 21.16 9.93 -5.69
N GLU A 62 21.00 10.36 -6.93
CA GLU A 62 19.79 11.02 -7.41
C GLU A 62 19.11 10.27 -8.58
N THR A 63 19.77 9.22 -9.09
CA THR A 63 19.30 8.46 -10.26
C THR A 63 19.40 6.96 -10.05
N ALA A 64 18.55 6.21 -10.77
CA ALA A 64 18.54 4.74 -10.71
C ALA A 64 19.88 4.13 -11.14
N SER A 65 20.55 4.74 -12.12
CA SER A 65 21.87 4.29 -12.61
C SER A 65 22.98 4.49 -11.57
N GLN A 66 22.94 5.61 -10.83
CA GLN A 66 23.87 5.85 -9.71
C GLN A 66 23.62 4.85 -8.59
N LEU A 67 22.36 4.64 -8.20
CA LEU A 67 22.00 3.63 -7.19
C LEU A 67 22.50 2.25 -7.61
N TRP A 68 22.26 1.85 -8.85
CA TRP A 68 22.69 0.55 -9.35
C TRP A 68 24.21 0.40 -9.31
N SER A 69 24.95 1.43 -9.72
CA SER A 69 26.41 1.42 -9.69
C SER A 69 26.95 1.34 -8.26
N PHE A 70 26.33 2.07 -7.33
CA PHE A 70 26.67 2.07 -5.91
C PHE A 70 26.45 0.69 -5.27
N LEU A 71 25.28 0.08 -5.52
CA LEU A 71 24.96 -1.26 -5.02
C LEU A 71 25.90 -2.32 -5.60
N ARG A 72 26.20 -2.24 -6.91
CA ARG A 72 27.16 -3.13 -7.57
C ARG A 72 28.58 -3.01 -7.01
N ALA A 73 28.96 -1.82 -6.57
CA ALA A 73 30.25 -1.57 -5.93
C ALA A 73 30.28 -1.98 -4.45
N GLY A 74 29.14 -2.37 -3.86
CA GLY A 74 29.03 -2.67 -2.43
C GLY A 74 29.25 -1.45 -1.56
N GLY A 75 28.84 -0.26 -2.04
CA GLY A 75 29.06 1.00 -1.34
C GLY A 75 28.34 1.06 0.02
N ASP A 76 28.98 1.72 0.98
CA ASP A 76 28.40 2.09 2.27
C ASP A 76 28.27 3.61 2.33
N ALA A 77 27.06 4.09 2.64
CA ALA A 77 26.73 5.51 2.70
C ALA A 77 26.57 6.02 4.15
N ILE A 78 26.89 5.18 5.14
CA ILE A 78 26.87 5.55 6.55
C ILE A 78 28.09 6.45 6.83
N THR A 79 27.83 7.63 7.35
CA THR A 79 28.85 8.59 7.79
C THR A 79 28.69 8.88 9.28
N PRO A 80 29.75 9.33 9.97
CA PRO A 80 29.60 9.94 11.29
C PRO A 80 28.54 11.06 11.25
N ILE A 81 27.81 11.23 12.34
CA ILE A 81 26.92 12.39 12.50
C ILE A 81 27.80 13.55 12.98
N ASP A 82 27.86 14.63 12.21
CA ASP A 82 28.53 15.85 12.64
C ASP A 82 27.72 16.51 13.78
N ASP A 83 28.39 16.90 14.86
CA ASP A 83 27.78 17.46 16.09
C ASP A 83 26.99 18.77 15.84
N ASP A 84 27.17 19.42 14.70
CA ASP A 84 26.78 20.82 14.46
C ASP A 84 25.26 21.04 14.24
N GLY A 85 24.46 19.98 14.09
CA GLY A 85 23.01 20.10 13.81
C GLY A 85 22.08 19.17 14.60
N TRP A 86 22.63 18.17 15.29
CA TRP A 86 21.86 17.13 15.96
C TRP A 86 22.31 16.98 17.42
N ASN A 87 21.95 17.95 18.26
CA ASN A 87 22.00 17.71 19.71
C ASN A 87 20.80 16.82 20.08
N VAL A 88 20.92 15.52 19.81
CA VAL A 88 19.98 14.49 20.29
C VAL A 88 20.22 14.33 21.78
N THR A 89 19.81 15.35 22.55
CA THR A 89 19.57 15.18 23.97
C THR A 89 18.39 14.23 24.04
N LEU A 90 18.66 12.95 24.26
CA LEU A 90 17.67 11.92 24.47
C LEU A 90 16.85 12.34 25.69
N ASP A 91 15.75 13.04 25.43
CA ASP A 91 14.81 13.41 26.48
C ASP A 91 14.39 12.11 27.14
N ARG A 92 14.55 12.05 28.46
CA ARG A 92 14.14 10.89 29.24
C ARG A 92 12.66 10.69 28.97
N ASP A 93 12.32 9.64 28.22
CA ASP A 93 10.98 9.10 28.26
C ASP A 93 10.61 8.95 29.75
N GLY A 94 9.46 9.50 30.17
CA GLY A 94 8.98 9.48 31.56
C GLY A 94 8.83 8.07 32.19
N ALA A 95 9.21 7.03 31.46
CA ALA A 95 9.33 5.64 31.86
C ALA A 95 10.73 5.24 32.37
N GLY A 96 11.69 6.17 32.51
CA GLY A 96 12.98 5.91 33.16
C GLY A 96 13.91 4.94 32.42
N ARG A 97 13.62 4.63 31.15
CA ARG A 97 14.53 3.85 30.30
C ARG A 97 15.67 4.75 29.85
N ARG A 98 16.88 4.37 30.27
CA ARG A 98 18.13 4.97 29.80
C ARG A 98 18.28 4.51 28.34
N HIS A 99 18.09 5.41 27.38
CA HIS A 99 18.61 5.15 26.04
C HIS A 99 20.13 5.19 26.17
N ASP A 100 20.78 4.05 25.94
CA ASP A 100 22.21 3.99 25.75
C ASP A 100 22.59 4.94 24.59
N ALA A 101 23.78 5.52 24.65
CA ALA A 101 24.29 6.65 23.86
C ALA A 101 23.67 6.87 22.47
N PRO A 102 23.50 8.14 22.02
CA PRO A 102 22.94 8.45 20.72
C PRO A 102 23.72 7.75 19.58
N PRO A 103 23.06 7.39 18.48
CA PRO A 103 23.73 6.79 17.32
C PRO A 103 24.83 7.73 16.83
N GLN A 104 26.03 7.20 16.63
CA GLN A 104 27.22 7.99 16.23
C GLN A 104 27.40 8.05 14.71
N SER A 105 26.58 7.33 13.94
CA SER A 105 26.68 7.27 12.48
C SER A 105 25.30 7.06 11.85
N ALA A 106 25.08 7.68 10.70
CA ALA A 106 23.84 7.59 9.92
C ALA A 106 24.12 7.84 8.44
N ALA A 107 23.19 7.44 7.56
CA ALA A 107 23.23 7.80 6.15
C ALA A 107 22.28 8.98 5.94
N LEU A 108 22.84 10.18 5.74
CA LEU A 108 22.09 11.44 5.65
C LEU A 108 22.01 11.93 4.21
N ILE A 109 20.93 12.63 3.89
CA ILE A 109 20.73 13.29 2.60
C ILE A 109 21.20 14.74 2.75
N ALA A 110 22.05 15.20 1.82
CA ALA A 110 22.49 16.59 1.76
C ALA A 110 21.33 17.52 1.43
N ASP A 111 21.38 18.76 1.94
CA ASP A 111 20.41 19.84 1.69
C ASP A 111 18.95 19.42 1.94
N HIS A 112 18.70 18.63 2.99
CA HIS A 112 17.38 18.10 3.33
C HIS A 112 16.34 19.20 3.64
N ASP A 113 16.81 20.39 4.00
CA ASP A 113 16.04 21.61 4.25
C ASP A 113 15.89 22.50 3.01
N ALA A 114 16.58 22.20 1.91
CA ALA A 114 16.51 22.97 0.68
C ALA A 114 15.23 22.68 -0.11
N PHE A 115 14.59 23.76 -0.54
CA PHE A 115 13.38 23.76 -1.36
C PHE A 115 13.41 24.95 -2.32
N ASP A 116 12.96 24.75 -3.58
CA ASP A 116 12.84 25.82 -4.58
C ASP A 116 11.37 26.30 -4.64
N PRO A 117 10.99 27.32 -3.86
CA PRO A 117 9.61 27.81 -3.85
C PRO A 117 9.21 28.50 -5.15
N ALA A 118 10.16 29.09 -5.88
CA ALA A 118 9.87 29.82 -7.11
C ALA A 118 9.39 28.87 -8.23
N TYR A 119 10.02 27.69 -8.34
CA TYR A 119 9.60 26.64 -9.28
C TYR A 119 8.14 26.21 -9.05
N PHE A 120 7.72 26.11 -7.78
CA PHE A 120 6.36 25.70 -7.40
C PHE A 120 5.38 26.88 -7.27
N SER A 121 5.79 28.10 -7.63
CA SER A 121 4.96 29.31 -7.47
C SER A 121 4.49 29.57 -6.03
N ILE A 122 5.28 29.17 -5.04
CA ILE A 122 5.04 29.38 -3.60
C ILE A 122 5.80 30.63 -3.16
N SER A 123 5.19 31.45 -2.29
CA SER A 123 5.88 32.61 -1.76
C SER A 123 7.01 32.20 -0.79
N PRO A 124 8.17 32.87 -0.77
CA PRO A 124 9.26 32.52 0.15
C PRO A 124 8.84 32.55 1.63
N LYS A 125 7.90 33.45 1.99
CA LYS A 125 7.35 33.56 3.34
C LYS A 125 6.54 32.33 3.74
N GLU A 126 5.81 31.75 2.80
CA GLU A 126 5.01 30.54 3.01
C GLU A 126 5.91 29.30 3.09
N ALA A 127 6.86 29.15 2.17
CA ALA A 127 7.80 28.03 2.16
C ALA A 127 8.67 27.97 3.44
N ALA A 128 9.08 29.13 3.97
CA ALA A 128 9.84 29.20 5.22
C ALA A 128 9.05 28.69 6.45
N GLY A 129 7.72 28.60 6.37
CA GLY A 129 6.87 28.02 7.42
C GLY A 129 6.76 26.50 7.35
N TRP A 130 7.20 25.86 6.27
CA TRP A 130 7.06 24.40 6.07
C TRP A 130 8.26 23.62 6.59
N THR A 131 9.46 24.21 6.53
CA THR A 131 10.72 23.57 6.94
C THR A 131 11.11 23.84 8.39
N ARG A 132 10.46 24.81 9.06
CA ARG A 132 10.62 25.00 10.51
C ARG A 132 9.67 24.09 11.29
N SER A 133 10.23 23.04 11.87
CA SER A 133 9.75 22.53 13.15
C SER A 133 9.68 23.71 14.13
N ASN A 134 8.50 24.02 14.66
CA ASN A 134 8.35 24.95 15.77
C ASN A 134 9.14 24.38 16.97
N GLY A 135 10.27 25.01 17.28
CA GLY A 135 10.89 24.98 18.60
C GLY A 135 10.43 26.18 19.41
#